data_AF-A0A535M3L7-F1
#
_entry.id   AF-A0A535M3L7-F1
#
_cell.length_a   1.000
_cell.length_b   1.000
_cell.length_c   1.000
_cell.angle_alpha   90.00
_cell.angle_beta   90.00
_cell.angle_gamma   90.00
#
_symmetry.space_group_name_H-M   'P 1'
#
loop_
_entity.id
_entity.type
_entity.pdbx_description
1 polymer ?
#
loop_
_entity_poly.entity_id
_entity_poly.type
_entity_poly.pdbx_seq_one_letter_code
_entity_poly.pdbx_strand_id
1 'polypeptide(L)'
;MDRLATLPEWLSAAQPDRLSAGLAMAVPEVARGDLILHECDPRHFRLDNGTWIFQCRVSVGRPAGEPWEVWLEGSLDPAGAPRVAQPGSAIAFGAEGWRCLLPEIGVELHTAPPDTRLP
;
A
#
# COMPACT_ATOMS: atom_id res chain seq x y z
N MET A 1 34.29 5.54 0.38
CA MET A 1 33.14 5.59 1.31
C MET A 1 31.89 5.97 0.50
N ASP A 2 31.68 5.36 -0.65
CA ASP A 2 31.09 4.03 -0.89
C ASP A 2 29.56 4.02 -0.80
N ARG A 3 28.97 3.85 -1.98
CA ARG A 3 27.57 4.00 -2.38
C ARG A 3 26.68 2.91 -1.77
N LEU A 4 26.13 3.16 -0.59
CA LEU A 4 25.13 2.27 0.04
C LEU A 4 23.79 2.96 0.37
N ALA A 5 23.58 4.21 -0.06
CA ALA A 5 22.43 5.00 0.43
C ALA A 5 21.28 5.21 -0.56
N THR A 6 21.38 4.73 -1.80
CA THR A 6 20.30 4.88 -2.78
C THR A 6 19.53 3.58 -2.85
N LEU A 7 18.39 3.52 -2.14
CA LEU A 7 17.41 2.46 -2.37
C LEU A 7 17.12 2.40 -3.88
N PRO A 8 17.05 1.20 -4.48
CA PRO A 8 16.62 1.11 -5.87
C PRO A 8 15.21 1.69 -6.02
N GLU A 9 14.92 2.28 -7.18
CA GLU A 9 13.67 3.01 -7.41
C GLU A 9 12.42 2.16 -7.16
N TRP A 10 12.47 0.87 -7.50
CA TRP A 10 11.39 -0.07 -7.21
C TRP A 10 11.19 -0.33 -5.71
N LEU A 11 12.23 -0.15 -4.86
CA LEU A 11 12.09 -0.28 -3.41
C LEU A 11 11.71 1.06 -2.77
N SER A 12 12.09 2.19 -3.37
CA SER A 12 11.64 3.51 -2.91
C SER A 12 10.15 3.75 -3.17
N ALA A 13 9.54 3.04 -4.13
CA ALA A 13 8.09 2.95 -4.30
C ALA A 13 7.37 2.51 -3.02
N ALA A 14 8.00 1.66 -2.20
CA ALA A 14 7.46 1.20 -0.92
C ALA A 14 7.67 2.19 0.23
N GLN A 15 8.06 3.44 -0.02
CA GLN A 15 8.24 4.43 1.05
C GLN A 15 6.89 4.90 1.62
N PRO A 16 6.81 5.17 2.94
CA PRO A 16 5.63 5.71 3.61
C PRO A 16 4.94 6.86 2.87
N ASP A 17 5.71 7.89 2.49
CA ASP A 17 5.18 9.08 1.80
C ASP A 17 4.63 8.75 0.41
N ARG A 18 5.33 7.88 -0.34
CA ARG A 18 4.91 7.46 -1.69
C ARG A 18 3.63 6.63 -1.64
N LEU A 19 3.54 5.70 -0.69
CA LEU A 19 2.34 4.90 -0.45
C LEU A 19 1.17 5.77 0.00
N SER A 20 1.41 6.71 0.92
CA SER A 20 0.39 7.64 1.41
C SER A 20 -0.16 8.51 0.29
N ALA A 21 0.72 9.09 -0.55
CA ALA A 21 0.32 9.89 -1.70
C ALA A 21 -0.44 9.06 -2.74
N GLY A 22 0.04 7.85 -3.05
CA GLY A 22 -0.63 6.94 -3.97
C GLY A 22 -2.04 6.55 -3.47
N LEU A 23 -2.15 6.17 -2.20
CA LEU A 23 -3.44 5.84 -1.57
C LEU A 23 -4.39 7.04 -1.55
N ALA A 24 -3.90 8.24 -1.25
CA ALA A 24 -4.73 9.45 -1.24
C ALA A 24 -5.35 9.76 -2.61
N MET A 25 -4.65 9.44 -3.71
CA MET A 25 -5.18 9.61 -5.06
C MET A 25 -6.06 8.45 -5.52
N ALA A 26 -5.73 7.22 -5.12
CA ALA A 26 -6.36 6.01 -5.63
C ALA A 26 -7.57 5.55 -4.81
N VAL A 27 -7.68 5.95 -3.55
CA VAL A 27 -8.80 5.62 -2.65
C VAL A 27 -9.85 6.74 -2.71
N PRO A 28 -11.04 6.50 -3.28
CA PRO A 28 -12.08 7.52 -3.42
C PRO A 28 -12.51 8.14 -2.09
N GLU A 29 -12.58 7.35 -1.02
CA GLU A 29 -12.98 7.81 0.31
C GLU A 29 -11.96 8.80 0.91
N VAL A 30 -10.68 8.62 0.62
CA VAL A 30 -9.64 9.56 1.05
C VAL A 30 -9.66 10.81 0.17
N ALA A 31 -9.78 10.63 -1.15
CA ALA A 31 -9.87 11.75 -2.10
C ALA A 31 -11.10 12.63 -1.85
N ARG A 32 -12.20 12.06 -1.35
CA ARG A 32 -13.42 12.77 -0.95
C ARG A 32 -13.34 13.40 0.44
N GLY A 33 -12.36 13.01 1.25
CA GLY A 33 -12.22 13.44 2.65
C GLY A 33 -13.14 12.71 3.64
N ASP A 34 -13.76 11.60 3.23
CA ASP A 34 -14.52 10.71 4.13
C ASP A 34 -13.57 9.95 5.08
N LEU A 35 -12.34 9.70 4.62
CA LEU A 35 -11.25 9.12 5.39
C LEU A 35 -10.02 10.02 5.37
N ILE A 36 -9.27 10.00 6.47
CA ILE A 36 -7.99 10.68 6.64
C ILE A 36 -6.92 9.59 6.80
N LEU A 37 -5.95 9.57 5.89
CA LEU A 37 -4.73 8.77 6.05
C LEU A 37 -3.80 9.49 7.04
N HIS A 38 -3.50 8.85 8.16
CA HIS A 38 -2.59 9.38 9.17
C HIS A 38 -1.16 8.90 8.99
N GLU A 39 -0.98 7.59 8.74
CA GLU A 39 0.34 6.96 8.65
C GLU A 39 0.26 5.75 7.71
N CYS A 40 1.32 5.54 6.93
CA CYS A 40 1.58 4.28 6.24
C CYS A 40 2.92 3.73 6.71
N ASP A 41 2.93 2.55 7.32
CA ASP A 41 4.11 1.87 7.81
C ASP A 41 4.32 0.52 7.06
N PRO A 42 5.10 0.53 5.98
CA PRO A 42 5.47 -0.66 5.22
C PRO A 42 6.57 -1.43 5.94
N ARG A 43 6.36 -2.73 6.11
CA ARG A 43 7.16 -3.68 6.89
C ARG A 43 7.11 -5.09 6.31
N HIS A 44 7.94 -5.99 6.84
CA HIS A 44 7.96 -7.41 6.46
C HIS A 44 8.11 -7.65 4.95
N PHE A 45 9.14 -7.04 4.35
CA PHE A 45 9.50 -7.27 2.96
C PHE A 45 10.04 -8.70 2.77
N ARG A 46 9.45 -9.43 1.82
CA ARG A 46 9.90 -10.76 1.39
C ARG A 46 9.91 -10.85 -0.13
N LEU A 47 10.74 -11.73 -0.67
CA LEU A 47 10.76 -12.03 -2.10
C LEU A 47 10.01 -13.35 -2.34
N ASP A 48 8.98 -13.33 -3.18
CA ASP A 48 8.22 -14.49 -3.62
C ASP A 48 8.21 -14.56 -5.14
N ASN A 49 8.77 -15.64 -5.71
CA ASN A 49 8.77 -15.89 -7.16
C ASN A 49 9.25 -14.71 -8.04
N GLY A 50 10.18 -13.89 -7.54
CA GLY A 50 10.70 -12.72 -8.26
C GLY A 50 9.91 -11.43 -8.04
N THR A 51 8.80 -11.48 -7.30
CA THR A 51 8.01 -10.32 -6.86
C THR A 51 8.27 -10.05 -5.38
N TRP A 52 8.51 -8.80 -5.03
CA TRP A 52 8.64 -8.40 -3.63
C TRP A 52 7.26 -8.19 -3.03
N ILE A 53 6.99 -8.85 -1.90
CA ILE A 53 5.76 -8.72 -1.13
C ILE A 53 6.09 -8.04 0.19
N PHE A 54 5.26 -7.13 0.67
CA PHE A 54 5.42 -6.47 1.95
C PHE A 54 4.07 -6.28 2.63
N GLN A 55 4.05 -6.14 3.94
CA GLN A 55 2.87 -5.75 4.69
C GLN A 55 2.92 -4.24 4.93
N CYS A 56 1.80 -3.55 4.83
CA CYS A 56 1.72 -2.14 5.14
C CYS A 56 0.62 -1.94 6.16
N ARG A 57 0.97 -1.39 7.32
CA ARG A 57 -0.05 -0.90 8.25
C ARG A 57 -0.39 0.53 7.85
N VAL A 58 -1.67 0.75 7.58
CA VAL A 58 -2.20 2.06 7.29
C VAL A 58 -3.09 2.49 8.45
N SER A 59 -2.75 3.61 9.09
CA SER A 59 -3.62 4.25 10.08
C SER A 59 -4.57 5.18 9.36
N VAL A 60 -5.88 4.91 9.47
CA VAL A 60 -6.94 5.72 8.88
C VAL A 60 -7.93 6.17 9.94
N GLY A 61 -8.41 7.40 9.82
CA GLY A 61 -9.44 7.94 10.70
C GLY A 61 -10.60 8.51 9.89
N ARG A 62 -11.75 8.66 10.54
CA ARG A 62 -12.79 9.58 10.06
C ARG A 62 -12.49 10.97 10.61
N PRO A 63 -12.93 12.06 9.95
CA PRO A 63 -12.70 13.43 10.40
C PRO A 63 -13.06 13.73 11.87
N ALA A 64 -14.03 13.00 12.42
CA ALA A 64 -14.47 13.11 13.81
C ALA A 64 -14.43 11.77 14.58
N GLY A 65 -13.70 10.77 14.05
CA GLY A 65 -13.62 9.43 14.63
C GLY A 65 -12.23 9.09 15.13
N GLU A 66 -12.15 8.12 16.05
CA GLU A 66 -10.87 7.51 16.45
C GLU A 66 -10.22 6.83 15.23
N PRO A 67 -8.91 7.01 14.99
CA PRO A 67 -8.22 6.28 13.95
C PRO A 67 -8.18 4.77 14.25
N TRP A 68 -8.25 3.98 13.20
CA TRP A 68 -8.08 2.53 13.24
C TRP A 68 -6.99 2.08 12.25
N GLU A 69 -6.41 0.92 12.53
CA GLU A 69 -5.37 0.33 11.70
C GLU A 69 -5.98 -0.61 10.67
N VAL A 70 -5.55 -0.45 9.42
CA VAL A 70 -5.84 -1.35 8.30
C VAL A 70 -4.55 -2.00 7.86
N TRP A 71 -4.55 -3.33 7.76
CA TRP A 71 -3.40 -4.08 7.27
C TRP A 71 -3.58 -4.40 5.80
N LEU A 72 -2.61 -3.97 5.00
CA LEU A 72 -2.54 -4.24 3.58
C LEU A 72 -1.34 -5.14 3.29
N GLU A 73 -1.44 -5.97 2.26
CA GLU A 73 -0.30 -6.62 1.63
C GLU A 73 -0.05 -5.93 0.28
N GLY A 74 1.18 -5.50 0.07
CA GLY A 74 1.65 -4.87 -1.14
C GLY A 74 2.57 -5.80 -1.93
N SER A 75 2.50 -5.71 -3.26
CA SER A 75 3.41 -6.39 -4.17
C SER A 75 4.08 -5.41 -5.12
N LEU A 76 5.36 -5.66 -5.36
CA LEU A 76 6.32 -4.85 -6.10
C LEU A 76 7.08 -5.72 -7.08
N ASP A 77 7.05 -5.34 -8.35
CA ASP A 77 7.83 -6.03 -9.38
C ASP A 77 9.15 -5.30 -9.64
N PRO A 78 10.32 -5.93 -9.39
CA PRO A 78 11.62 -5.28 -9.58
C PRO A 78 11.96 -5.06 -11.07
N ALA A 79 11.26 -5.71 -12.00
CA ALA A 79 11.44 -5.45 -13.44
C ALA A 79 10.66 -4.21 -13.92
N GLY A 80 9.89 -3.56 -13.03
CA GLY A 80 9.15 -2.33 -13.34
C GLY A 80 8.07 -2.54 -14.41
N ALA A 81 7.55 -3.76 -14.52
CA ALA A 81 6.53 -4.08 -15.51
C ALA A 81 5.30 -3.17 -15.29
N PRO A 82 4.86 -2.40 -16.31
CA PRO A 82 3.68 -1.55 -16.19
C PRO A 82 2.47 -2.43 -15.90
N ARG A 83 1.97 -2.35 -14.68
CA ARG A 83 0.78 -3.07 -14.27
C ARG A 83 -0.44 -2.27 -14.72
N VAL A 84 -1.39 -2.93 -15.39
CA VAL A 84 -2.59 -2.28 -15.90
C VAL A 84 -3.41 -1.75 -14.72
N ALA A 85 -3.61 -0.44 -14.67
CA ALA A 85 -4.48 0.20 -13.69
C ALA A 85 -5.87 -0.44 -13.74
N GLN A 86 -6.20 -1.16 -12.67
CA GLN A 86 -7.56 -1.67 -12.48
C GLN A 86 -8.41 -0.52 -11.93
N PRO A 87 -9.67 -0.39 -12.36
CA PRO A 87 -10.57 0.61 -11.80
C PRO A 87 -10.64 0.43 -10.29
N GLY A 88 -10.66 1.55 -9.55
CA GLY A 88 -10.70 1.56 -8.09
C GLY A 88 -11.78 0.60 -7.59
N SER A 89 -11.44 -0.17 -6.56
CA SER A 89 -12.35 -1.17 -6.04
C SER A 89 -13.66 -0.51 -5.60
N ALA A 90 -14.80 -1.10 -5.97
CA ALA A 90 -16.11 -0.72 -5.42
C ALA A 90 -16.25 -1.15 -3.95
N ILE A 91 -15.30 -1.93 -3.44
CA ILE A 91 -15.18 -2.35 -2.05
C ILE A 91 -14.56 -1.21 -1.26
N ALA A 92 -15.06 -0.97 -0.04
CA ALA A 92 -14.56 0.06 0.84
C ALA A 92 -13.10 -0.21 1.27
N PHE A 93 -12.33 0.86 1.49
CA PHE A 93 -10.95 0.74 1.99
C PHE A 93 -10.87 -0.08 3.29
N GLY A 94 -10.02 -1.11 3.28
CA GLY A 94 -9.81 -1.99 4.43
C GLY A 94 -10.84 -3.11 4.62
N ALA A 95 -11.85 -3.19 3.75
CA ALA A 95 -12.76 -4.33 3.75
C ALA A 95 -12.15 -5.56 3.05
N GLU A 96 -12.67 -6.74 3.38
CA GLU A 96 -12.23 -7.99 2.75
C GLU A 96 -12.39 -7.92 1.23
N GLY A 97 -11.34 -8.34 0.51
CA GLY A 97 -11.29 -8.28 -0.95
C GLY A 97 -10.97 -6.89 -1.53
N TRP A 98 -10.73 -5.87 -0.70
CA TRP A 98 -10.25 -4.58 -1.18
C TRP A 98 -8.88 -4.75 -1.86
N ARG A 99 -8.72 -4.10 -3.01
CA ARG A 99 -7.52 -4.16 -3.84
C ARG A 99 -7.38 -2.86 -4.63
N CYS A 100 -6.17 -2.38 -4.78
CA CYS A 100 -5.88 -1.15 -5.49
C CYS A 100 -4.49 -1.19 -6.11
N LEU A 101 -4.40 -0.78 -7.37
CA LEU A 101 -3.11 -0.54 -7.99
C LEU A 101 -2.72 0.92 -7.86
N LEU A 102 -1.49 1.17 -7.45
CA LEU A 102 -0.83 2.47 -7.46
C LEU A 102 0.07 2.54 -8.71
N PRO A 103 -0.45 2.95 -9.89
CA PRO A 103 0.28 2.90 -11.15
C PRO A 103 1.52 3.80 -11.15
N GLU A 104 1.47 4.93 -10.43
CA GLU A 104 2.58 5.89 -10.32
C GLU A 104 3.86 5.29 -9.74
N ILE A 105 3.73 4.21 -8.98
CA ILE A 105 4.84 3.55 -8.28
C ILE A 105 4.89 2.03 -8.54
N GLY A 106 4.00 1.51 -9.39
CA GLY A 106 3.94 0.09 -9.74
C GLY A 106 3.59 -0.85 -8.59
N VAL A 107 2.96 -0.35 -7.52
CA VAL A 107 2.59 -1.15 -6.33
C VAL A 107 1.15 -1.60 -6.42
N GLU A 108 0.89 -2.89 -6.25
CA GLU A 108 -0.47 -3.40 -6.01
C GLU A 108 -0.66 -3.67 -4.53
N LEU A 109 -1.64 -3.00 -3.90
CA LEU A 109 -2.04 -3.20 -2.51
C LEU A 109 -3.36 -3.95 -2.46
N HIS A 110 -3.51 -4.85 -1.49
CA HIS A 110 -4.79 -5.47 -1.16
C HIS A 110 -4.93 -5.63 0.34
N THR A 111 -6.16 -5.72 0.84
CA THR A 111 -6.39 -5.96 2.26
C THR A 111 -5.89 -7.34 2.61
N ALA A 112 -4.98 -7.41 3.59
CA ALA A 112 -4.51 -8.68 4.09
C ALA A 112 -5.71 -9.43 4.69
N PRO A 113 -5.89 -10.73 4.38
CA PRO A 113 -6.91 -11.52 5.06
C PRO A 113 -6.68 -11.42 6.59
N PRO A 114 -7.74 -11.43 7.40
CA PRO A 114 -7.62 -11.34 8.87
C PRO A 114 -6.77 -12.45 9.49
N ASP A 115 -6.42 -13.48 8.71
CA ASP A 115 -5.78 -14.73 9.11
C ASP A 115 -4.41 -14.93 8.45
N THR A 116 -3.45 -14.03 8.70
CA THR A 116 -2.01 -14.34 8.61
C THR A 116 -1.22 -13.73 9.77
N ARG A 117 -1.83 -13.70 10.96
CA ARG A 117 -1.04 -13.74 12.19
C ARG A 117 -0.58 -15.18 12.38
N LEU A 118 0.54 -15.54 11.77
CA LEU A 118 1.23 -16.77 12.16
C LEU A 118 1.49 -16.71 13.68
N PRO A 119 1.13 -17.75 14.45
CA PRO A 119 1.38 -17.84 15.89
C PRO A 119 2.87 -17.82 16.24
#